data_AF-A0A6I9X8D9-F1
#
_entry.id   AF-A0A6I9X8D9-F1
#
_cell.length_a   1.000
_cell.length_b   1.000
_cell.length_c   1.000
_cell.angle_alpha   90.00
_cell.angle_beta   90.00
_cell.angle_gamma   90.00
#
_symmetry.space_group_name_H-M   'P 1'
#
loop_
_entity.id
_entity.type
_entity.pdbx_description
1 polymer ?
#
loop_
_entity_poly.entity_id
_entity_poly.type
_entity_poly.pdbx_seq_one_letter_code
_entity_poly.pdbx_strand_id
1 'polypeptide(L)'
;MPLKLNAPMDCINSSQERKGKKITGEPTRSEQAINPDVYVERKSLCHLLSFCGLGNHDADVNKFISTLGFTSADYYSKLIENIVSSLVMELGRTQVNGFNSQENISCRVTSMSLLCIPLITLPDIKPLLEALLNYHDQGPQEVLHSQFLEALNEAILQKNISLSETAVLQLWLRHLPSLEKAILQNIEQLISSQTRSMQEMACVIKDSLLHQAACYPAVFRTIDEIFKNALLETDGAEEIMTLMQVFTQCFVQAYHENNKQHKFPLKAYFPHNPHSLVMALLKLPSDLPGNSLYQHLDHLAGMLKTTVEVEDSESLDELFNHWFLLIHFGEWADLAAKQLLLSQAESSNLLWLLVFYYSPNNMNRQGTQIMVEVRSVCDHLTSLSRMPTISVADLQTLFSSKTSVYHSATKHIVIHLIITFVLFTPNGHTIARELIAYAYLLFISEVYECGEPTQG
;
A
#
# COMPACT_ATOMS: atom_id res chain seq x y z
N MET A 1 22.40 30.50 23.82
CA MET A 1 22.79 30.37 25.23
C MET A 1 23.10 28.91 25.52
N PRO A 2 24.37 28.49 25.57
CA PRO A 2 24.76 27.15 25.98
C PRO A 2 25.44 27.18 27.35
N LEU A 3 25.14 26.21 28.21
CA LEU A 3 25.92 25.92 29.41
C LEU A 3 26.42 24.48 29.35
N LYS A 4 27.70 24.34 28.99
CA LYS A 4 28.59 23.27 29.44
C LYS A 4 29.00 23.57 30.88
N LEU A 5 29.22 22.53 31.70
CA LEU A 5 30.33 22.39 32.65
C LEU A 5 30.24 20.96 33.24
N ASN A 6 31.12 20.04 32.84
CA ASN A 6 32.38 19.66 33.47
C ASN A 6 32.25 18.53 34.52
N ALA A 7 32.99 17.45 34.24
CA ALA A 7 33.39 16.41 35.19
C ALA A 7 34.37 16.97 36.26
N PRO A 8 34.72 16.18 37.29
CA PRO A 8 35.98 15.44 37.19
C PRO A 8 36.01 14.03 37.82
N MET A 9 37.06 13.28 37.43
CA MET A 9 37.58 12.06 38.04
C MET A 9 38.00 12.24 39.51
N ASP A 10 37.94 11.17 40.32
CA ASP A 10 39.16 10.60 40.92
C ASP A 10 38.95 9.22 41.58
N CYS A 11 40.04 8.44 41.52
CA CYS A 11 40.21 7.03 41.87
C CYS A 11 40.37 6.78 43.37
N ILE A 12 39.91 5.62 43.90
CA ILE A 12 40.60 4.90 45.00
C ILE A 12 40.46 3.37 44.81
N ASN A 13 41.61 2.73 44.63
CA ASN A 13 41.84 1.28 44.78
C ASN A 13 41.69 0.84 46.24
N SER A 14 41.10 -0.33 46.49
CA SER A 14 41.61 -1.21 47.56
C SER A 14 41.37 -2.69 47.26
N SER A 15 42.48 -3.35 46.96
CA SER A 15 42.66 -4.79 46.89
C SER A 15 42.45 -5.43 48.26
N GLN A 16 41.81 -6.60 48.31
CA GLN A 16 42.20 -7.64 49.28
C GLN A 16 42.06 -9.04 48.65
N GLU A 17 43.22 -9.63 48.38
CA GLU A 17 43.43 -11.04 48.12
C GLU A 17 43.00 -11.89 49.34
N ARG A 18 42.31 -13.01 49.10
CA ARG A 18 42.56 -14.25 49.84
C ARG A 18 42.64 -15.44 48.89
N LYS A 19 43.82 -16.06 48.89
CA LYS A 19 44.23 -17.24 48.14
C LYS A 19 43.53 -18.51 48.64
N GLY A 20 43.21 -19.37 47.68
CA GLY A 20 43.50 -20.81 47.73
C GLY A 20 42.32 -21.75 47.95
N LYS A 21 41.94 -22.50 46.91
CA LYS A 21 42.38 -23.90 46.72
C LYS A 21 41.91 -24.44 45.36
N LYS A 22 42.88 -24.89 44.56
CA LYS A 22 42.71 -25.60 43.30
C LYS A 22 42.40 -27.07 43.63
N ILE A 23 41.23 -27.58 43.24
CA ILE A 23 41.01 -29.01 43.06
C ILE A 23 40.36 -29.21 41.70
N THR A 24 41.14 -29.86 40.86
CA THR A 24 40.88 -30.38 39.53
C THR A 24 39.72 -31.37 39.51
N GLY A 25 38.87 -31.27 38.50
CA GLY A 25 37.82 -32.25 38.24
C GLY A 25 36.83 -31.75 37.18
N GLU A 26 37.28 -31.67 35.92
CA GLU A 26 36.36 -31.74 34.78
C GLU A 26 35.66 -33.11 34.80
N PRO A 27 34.34 -33.14 34.56
CA PRO A 27 33.78 -34.12 33.67
C PRO A 27 33.31 -33.39 32.41
N THR A 28 33.98 -33.69 31.31
CA THR A 28 33.51 -33.50 29.94
C THR A 28 32.02 -33.85 29.83
N ARG A 29 31.17 -32.81 29.88
CA ARG A 29 29.78 -32.91 29.45
C ARG A 29 29.80 -32.50 27.98
N SER A 30 29.55 -33.48 27.13
CA SER A 30 29.22 -33.27 25.73
C SER A 30 28.21 -32.12 25.63
N GLU A 31 28.65 -30.98 25.12
CA GLU A 31 27.78 -29.96 24.55
C GLU A 31 27.07 -30.63 23.36
N GLN A 32 25.94 -31.27 23.64
CA GLN A 32 24.93 -31.50 22.62
C GLN A 32 24.49 -30.11 22.19
N ALA A 33 24.79 -29.76 20.95
CA ALA A 33 24.30 -28.55 20.31
C ALA A 33 22.77 -28.50 20.51
N ILE A 34 22.33 -27.65 21.43
CA ILE A 34 20.92 -27.38 21.65
C ILE A 34 20.45 -26.65 20.39
N ASN A 35 19.54 -27.28 19.66
CA ASN A 35 18.91 -26.68 18.49
C ASN A 35 18.35 -25.30 18.91
N PRO A 36 18.72 -24.18 18.25
CA PRO A 36 18.26 -22.83 18.60
C PRO A 36 16.73 -22.72 18.73
N ASP A 37 15.97 -23.51 17.96
CA ASP A 37 14.51 -23.57 18.04
C ASP A 37 14.01 -24.02 19.43
N VAL A 38 14.67 -25.01 20.03
CA VAL A 38 14.33 -25.57 21.36
C VAL A 38 14.61 -24.55 22.48
N TYR A 39 15.62 -23.70 22.31
CA TYR A 39 15.95 -22.66 23.29
C TYR A 39 14.92 -21.52 23.27
N VAL A 40 14.46 -21.13 22.08
CA VAL A 40 13.42 -20.11 21.90
C VAL A 40 12.08 -20.61 22.45
N GLU A 41 11.66 -21.82 22.10
CA GLU A 41 10.43 -22.43 22.63
C GLU A 41 10.44 -22.53 24.16
N ARG A 42 11.56 -22.95 24.75
CA ARG A 42 11.69 -23.09 26.22
C ARG A 42 11.59 -21.76 26.95
N LYS A 43 12.23 -20.70 26.43
CA LYS A 43 12.15 -19.35 27.01
C LYS A 43 10.72 -18.79 26.93
N SER A 44 10.07 -18.98 25.78
CA SER A 44 8.68 -18.59 25.52
C SER A 44 7.68 -19.30 26.44
N LEU A 45 7.88 -20.59 26.71
CA LEU A 45 7.11 -21.36 27.68
C LEU A 45 7.30 -20.89 29.11
N CYS A 46 8.51 -20.52 29.52
CA CYS A 46 8.73 -19.97 30.87
C CYS A 46 7.89 -18.70 31.11
N HIS A 47 7.72 -17.86 30.08
CA HIS A 47 6.88 -16.67 30.15
C HIS A 47 5.38 -17.00 30.26
N LEU A 48 4.86 -17.95 29.46
CA LEU A 48 3.46 -18.40 29.55
C LEU A 48 3.14 -19.16 30.85
N LEU A 49 4.00 -20.09 31.25
CA LEU A 49 3.81 -20.92 32.44
C LEU A 49 3.91 -20.12 33.74
N SER A 50 4.75 -19.08 33.78
CA SER A 50 4.78 -18.15 34.92
C SER A 50 3.45 -17.42 35.08
N PHE A 51 2.75 -17.10 34.00
CA PHE A 51 1.44 -16.43 34.05
C PHE A 51 0.30 -17.38 34.46
N CYS A 52 0.30 -18.62 33.96
CA CYS A 52 -0.68 -19.64 34.35
C CYS A 52 -0.44 -20.22 35.77
N GLY A 53 0.56 -19.72 36.51
CA GLY A 53 0.89 -20.19 37.87
C GLY A 53 1.60 -21.55 37.92
N LEU A 54 2.17 -22.02 36.81
CA LEU A 54 2.76 -23.35 36.63
C LEU A 54 4.31 -23.34 36.60
N GLY A 55 4.94 -22.21 36.88
CA GLY A 55 6.34 -21.93 36.52
C GLY A 55 7.48 -22.61 37.30
N ASN A 56 7.24 -23.59 38.19
CA ASN A 56 8.25 -24.01 39.18
C ASN A 56 8.59 -25.51 39.28
N HIS A 57 8.62 -26.29 38.19
CA HIS A 57 9.00 -27.72 38.28
C HIS A 57 9.83 -28.23 37.08
N ASP A 58 11.07 -27.75 36.90
CA ASP A 58 11.85 -28.04 35.68
C ASP A 58 12.64 -29.37 35.73
N ALA A 59 13.06 -29.86 36.90
CA ALA A 59 13.90 -31.07 36.99
C ALA A 59 13.10 -32.39 36.95
N ASP A 60 12.00 -32.47 37.70
CA ASP A 60 11.21 -33.70 37.83
C ASP A 60 10.33 -33.96 36.60
N VAL A 61 9.85 -32.89 35.96
CA VAL A 61 9.03 -32.96 34.75
C VAL A 61 9.84 -33.49 33.57
N ASN A 62 11.08 -33.03 33.39
CA ASN A 62 11.96 -33.53 32.33
C ASN A 62 12.27 -35.03 32.48
N LYS A 63 12.43 -35.53 33.71
CA LYS A 63 12.61 -36.96 34.00
C LYS A 63 11.34 -37.77 33.72
N PHE A 64 10.18 -37.24 34.10
CA PHE A 64 8.88 -37.85 33.83
C PHE A 64 8.57 -37.95 32.33
N ILE A 65 8.81 -36.87 31.57
CA ILE A 65 8.63 -36.82 30.10
C ILE A 65 9.48 -37.89 29.41
N SER A 66 10.75 -38.01 29.78
CA SER A 66 11.64 -39.03 29.22
C SER A 66 11.20 -40.47 29.53
N THR A 67 10.50 -40.69 30.66
CA THR A 67 9.97 -42.00 31.05
C THR A 67 8.74 -42.39 30.22
N LEU A 68 7.99 -41.40 29.72
CA LEU A 68 6.81 -41.60 28.86
C LEU A 68 7.15 -41.74 27.37
N GLY A 69 8.43 -41.67 26.99
CA GLY A 69 8.88 -41.81 25.61
C GLY A 69 8.68 -40.57 24.73
N PHE A 70 8.37 -39.41 25.31
CA PHE A 70 8.31 -38.12 24.61
C PHE A 70 9.65 -37.40 24.69
N THR A 71 9.96 -36.59 23.67
CA THR A 71 11.03 -35.59 23.80
C THR A 71 10.49 -34.37 24.58
N SER A 72 11.38 -33.61 25.21
CA SER A 72 10.98 -32.38 25.90
C SER A 72 10.30 -31.41 24.92
N ALA A 73 10.77 -31.32 23.68
CA ALA A 73 10.19 -30.45 22.65
C ALA A 73 8.75 -30.85 22.32
N ASP A 74 8.46 -32.14 22.12
CA ASP A 74 7.10 -32.62 21.80
C ASP A 74 6.11 -32.33 22.95
N TYR A 75 6.54 -32.53 24.20
CA TYR A 75 5.72 -32.24 25.37
C TYR A 75 5.39 -30.74 25.48
N TYR A 76 6.41 -29.91 25.27
CA TYR A 76 6.30 -28.47 25.39
C TYR A 76 5.44 -27.85 24.29
N SER A 77 5.61 -28.28 23.04
CA SER A 77 4.73 -27.90 21.92
C SER A 77 3.28 -28.29 22.20
N LYS A 78 3.02 -29.53 22.66
CA LYS A 78 1.66 -29.96 23.02
C LYS A 78 1.06 -29.19 24.20
N LEU A 79 1.89 -28.82 25.18
CA LEU A 79 1.47 -28.01 26.31
C LEU A 79 1.07 -26.59 25.86
N ILE A 80 1.86 -25.96 24.98
CA ILE A 80 1.51 -24.66 24.38
C ILE A 80 0.19 -24.78 23.63
N GLU A 81 0.02 -25.78 22.77
CA GLU A 81 -1.20 -25.99 22.00
C GLU A 81 -2.43 -26.10 22.92
N ASN A 82 -2.33 -26.84 24.03
CA ASN A 82 -3.42 -26.99 25.00
C ASN A 82 -3.72 -25.67 25.73
N ILE A 83 -2.69 -24.92 26.14
CA ILE A 83 -2.85 -23.60 26.78
C ILE A 83 -3.53 -22.63 25.81
N VAL A 84 -3.03 -22.53 24.58
CA VAL A 84 -3.57 -21.69 23.51
C VAL A 84 -5.03 -22.04 23.24
N SER A 85 -5.34 -23.33 23.06
CA SER A 85 -6.71 -23.78 22.83
C SER A 85 -7.64 -23.41 23.98
N SER A 86 -7.19 -23.57 25.23
CA SER A 86 -7.96 -23.18 26.41
C SER A 86 -8.24 -21.67 26.45
N LEU A 87 -7.24 -20.84 26.14
CA LEU A 87 -7.37 -19.38 26.12
C LEU A 87 -8.28 -18.90 24.98
N VAL A 88 -8.17 -19.49 23.79
CA VAL A 88 -9.07 -19.21 22.65
C VAL A 88 -10.51 -19.58 23.00
N MET A 89 -10.72 -20.73 23.64
CA MET A 89 -12.04 -21.15 24.11
C MET A 89 -12.60 -20.22 25.20
N GLU A 90 -11.75 -19.69 26.08
CA GLU A 90 -12.14 -18.69 27.08
C GLU A 90 -12.61 -17.41 26.41
N LEU A 91 -11.83 -16.87 25.45
CA LEU A 91 -12.19 -15.68 24.66
C LEU A 91 -13.50 -15.87 23.87
N GLY A 92 -13.74 -17.08 23.33
CA GLY A 92 -14.99 -17.38 22.62
C GLY A 92 -16.19 -17.48 23.56
N ARG A 93 -16.01 -18.03 24.77
CA ARG A 93 -17.09 -18.15 25.78
C ARG A 93 -17.52 -16.81 26.35
N THR A 94 -16.60 -15.86 26.51
CA THR A 94 -16.92 -14.51 27.01
C THR A 94 -17.73 -13.70 26.00
N GLN A 95 -17.55 -13.91 24.69
CA GLN A 95 -18.39 -13.29 23.65
C GLN A 95 -19.85 -13.78 23.68
N VAL A 96 -20.08 -15.05 24.02
CA VAL A 96 -21.43 -15.67 23.98
C VAL A 96 -22.23 -15.39 25.26
N ASN A 97 -21.57 -15.24 26.41
CA ASN A 97 -22.21 -15.15 27.72
C ASN A 97 -22.24 -13.72 28.28
N GLY A 98 -22.68 -12.72 27.51
CA GLY A 98 -22.63 -11.26 27.79
C GLY A 98 -23.28 -10.72 29.09
N PHE A 99 -23.44 -11.53 30.14
CA PHE A 99 -23.94 -11.14 31.44
C PHE A 99 -22.99 -11.63 32.54
N ASN A 100 -22.30 -10.66 33.15
CA ASN A 100 -21.65 -10.62 34.47
C ASN A 100 -20.11 -10.40 34.43
N SER A 101 -19.70 -9.22 34.92
CA SER A 101 -18.32 -8.80 35.25
C SER A 101 -17.40 -8.36 34.09
N GLN A 102 -17.90 -7.49 33.21
CA GLN A 102 -17.19 -6.99 32.01
C GLN A 102 -15.84 -6.30 32.29
N GLU A 103 -15.72 -5.54 33.38
CA GLU A 103 -14.45 -4.85 33.75
C GLU A 103 -13.30 -5.81 34.06
N ASN A 104 -13.58 -6.98 34.68
CA ASN A 104 -12.56 -7.97 35.03
C ASN A 104 -12.09 -8.73 33.77
N ILE A 105 -13.00 -8.95 32.81
CA ILE A 105 -12.69 -9.63 31.56
C ILE A 105 -11.82 -8.73 30.66
N SER A 106 -12.16 -7.45 30.53
CA SER A 106 -11.38 -6.48 29.75
C SER A 106 -9.92 -6.41 30.24
N CYS A 107 -9.70 -6.28 31.55
CA CYS A 107 -8.36 -6.27 32.14
C CYS A 107 -7.55 -7.55 31.88
N ARG A 108 -8.22 -8.71 31.88
CA ARG A 108 -7.59 -10.00 31.54
C ARG A 108 -7.19 -10.05 30.06
N VAL A 109 -8.04 -9.61 29.16
CA VAL A 109 -7.74 -9.57 27.72
C VAL A 109 -6.58 -8.61 27.44
N THR A 110 -6.54 -7.44 28.08
CA THR A 110 -5.39 -6.52 28.01
C THR A 110 -4.11 -7.20 28.49
N SER A 111 -4.16 -7.89 29.63
CA SER A 111 -3.02 -8.63 30.18
C SER A 111 -2.54 -9.75 29.24
N MET A 112 -3.48 -10.50 28.66
CA MET A 112 -3.20 -11.54 27.66
C MET A 112 -2.52 -10.97 26.42
N SER A 113 -2.94 -9.79 25.94
CA SER A 113 -2.31 -9.12 24.80
C SER A 113 -0.84 -8.77 25.07
N LEU A 114 -0.53 -8.24 26.26
CA LEU A 114 0.85 -7.92 26.66
C LEU A 114 1.75 -9.16 26.73
N LEU A 115 1.23 -10.27 27.25
CA LEU A 115 1.99 -11.52 27.34
C LEU A 115 2.32 -12.13 25.99
N CYS A 116 1.48 -11.86 24.98
CA CYS A 116 1.71 -12.35 23.63
C CYS A 116 2.88 -11.65 22.95
N ILE A 117 3.25 -10.42 23.33
CA ILE A 117 4.31 -9.61 22.67
C ILE A 117 5.61 -10.41 22.41
N PRO A 118 6.26 -11.01 23.41
CA PRO A 118 7.49 -11.78 23.18
C PRO A 118 7.28 -13.08 22.40
N LEU A 119 6.03 -13.47 22.12
CA LEU A 119 5.63 -14.74 21.55
C LEU A 119 5.05 -14.61 20.13
N ILE A 120 4.89 -13.40 19.62
CA ILE A 120 4.17 -13.11 18.36
C ILE A 120 4.73 -13.91 17.17
N THR A 121 6.03 -14.18 17.14
CA THR A 121 6.67 -14.92 16.03
C THR A 121 6.47 -16.44 16.11
N LEU A 122 5.91 -16.98 17.19
CA LEU A 122 5.73 -18.42 17.35
C LEU A 122 4.48 -18.89 16.59
N PRO A 123 4.60 -19.92 15.73
CA PRO A 123 3.47 -20.41 14.93
C PRO A 123 2.34 -20.96 15.81
N ASP A 124 2.67 -21.61 16.93
CA ASP A 124 1.69 -22.21 17.86
C ASP A 124 0.78 -21.19 18.54
N ILE A 125 1.21 -19.92 18.60
CA ILE A 125 0.46 -18.83 19.24
C ILE A 125 -0.50 -18.15 18.27
N LYS A 126 -0.35 -18.38 16.95
CA LYS A 126 -1.20 -17.77 15.92
C LYS A 126 -2.71 -17.83 16.21
N PRO A 127 -3.31 -18.97 16.63
CA PRO A 127 -4.74 -19.03 16.90
C PRO A 127 -5.18 -18.07 18.02
N LEU A 128 -4.33 -17.86 19.03
CA LEU A 128 -4.58 -16.91 20.11
C LEU A 128 -4.51 -15.46 19.62
N LEU A 129 -3.52 -15.13 18.77
CA LEU A 129 -3.40 -13.79 18.19
C LEU A 129 -4.63 -13.43 17.35
N GLU A 130 -5.08 -14.35 16.51
CA GLU A 130 -6.30 -14.16 15.71
C GLU A 130 -7.55 -14.06 16.59
N ALA A 131 -7.65 -14.87 17.65
CA ALA A 131 -8.77 -14.78 18.59
C ALA A 131 -8.80 -13.43 19.34
N LEU A 132 -7.64 -12.93 19.75
CA LEU A 132 -7.51 -11.60 20.39
C LEU A 132 -7.95 -10.49 19.43
N LEU A 133 -7.47 -10.49 18.19
CA LEU A 133 -7.85 -9.49 17.18
C LEU A 133 -9.34 -9.52 16.84
N ASN A 134 -9.95 -10.71 16.88
CA ASN A 134 -11.39 -10.88 16.66
C ASN A 134 -12.23 -10.71 17.94
N TYR A 135 -11.64 -10.33 19.07
CA TYR A 135 -12.36 -10.15 20.33
C TYR A 135 -12.97 -8.76 20.44
N HIS A 136 -14.30 -8.63 20.33
CA HIS A 136 -15.01 -7.35 20.50
C HIS A 136 -15.63 -7.26 21.89
N ASP A 137 -15.17 -6.28 22.67
CA ASP A 137 -15.88 -5.87 23.89
C ASP A 137 -16.99 -4.88 23.52
N GLN A 138 -18.08 -4.85 24.26
CA GLN A 138 -19.18 -3.90 24.04
C GLN A 138 -18.84 -2.47 24.55
N GLY A 139 -17.62 -2.29 25.10
CA GLY A 139 -17.12 -1.02 25.58
C GLY A 139 -16.64 -0.10 24.45
N PRO A 140 -16.64 1.24 24.67
CA PRO A 140 -16.17 2.21 23.68
C PRO A 140 -14.63 2.32 23.59
N GLN A 141 -13.89 1.66 24.49
CA GLN A 141 -12.43 1.71 24.54
C GLN A 141 -11.81 0.44 23.96
N GLU A 142 -10.67 0.61 23.27
CA GLU A 142 -9.89 -0.53 22.81
C GLU A 142 -9.35 -1.32 24.01
N VAL A 143 -9.59 -2.63 23.98
CA VAL A 143 -9.25 -3.54 25.08
C VAL A 143 -7.84 -4.10 24.92
N LEU A 144 -7.38 -4.25 23.68
CA LEU A 144 -6.02 -4.72 23.40
C LEU A 144 -5.01 -3.60 23.68
N HIS A 145 -3.86 -3.98 24.23
CA HIS A 145 -2.83 -3.01 24.54
C HIS A 145 -2.15 -2.49 23.25
N SER A 146 -1.88 -1.19 23.15
CA SER A 146 -1.29 -0.57 21.94
C SER A 146 0.06 -1.20 21.55
N GLN A 147 0.96 -1.42 22.52
CA GLN A 147 2.25 -2.08 22.27
C GLN A 147 2.11 -3.47 21.63
N PHE A 148 1.04 -4.20 21.94
CA PHE A 148 0.76 -5.48 21.31
C PHE A 148 0.35 -5.31 19.84
N LEU A 149 -0.55 -4.36 19.56
CA LEU A 149 -1.01 -4.05 18.21
C LEU A 149 0.13 -3.54 17.33
N GLU A 150 1.02 -2.70 17.88
CA GLU A 150 2.23 -2.22 17.20
C GLU A 150 3.20 -3.37 16.91
N ALA A 151 3.57 -4.17 17.93
CA ALA A 151 4.50 -5.29 17.74
C ALA A 151 3.97 -6.32 16.74
N LEU A 152 2.65 -6.57 16.75
CA LEU A 152 2.02 -7.47 15.81
C LEU A 152 2.05 -6.92 14.39
N ASN A 153 1.77 -5.61 14.22
CA ASN A 153 1.88 -4.95 12.93
C ASN A 153 3.30 -5.01 12.37
N GLU A 154 4.33 -4.77 13.19
CA GLU A 154 5.72 -4.93 12.76
C GLU A 154 6.03 -6.34 12.28
N ALA A 155 5.59 -7.35 13.03
CA ALA A 155 5.82 -8.73 12.66
C ALA A 155 5.14 -9.10 11.33
N ILE A 156 3.94 -8.58 11.08
CA ILE A 156 3.20 -8.76 9.81
C ILE A 156 3.95 -8.08 8.67
N LEU A 157 4.34 -6.82 8.84
CA LEU A 157 5.01 -6.01 7.81
C LEU A 157 6.40 -6.58 7.46
N GLN A 158 7.10 -7.15 8.44
CA GLN A 158 8.37 -7.86 8.23
C GLN A 158 8.20 -9.29 7.68
N LYS A 159 6.95 -9.75 7.45
CA LYS A 159 6.61 -11.11 7.01
C LYS A 159 7.12 -12.22 7.95
N ASN A 160 7.31 -11.90 9.23
CA ASN A 160 7.71 -12.87 10.26
C ASN A 160 6.52 -13.73 10.73
N ILE A 161 5.30 -13.26 10.51
CA ILE A 161 4.06 -13.96 10.83
C ILE A 161 3.11 -13.92 9.63
N SER A 162 2.32 -14.98 9.45
CA SER A 162 1.21 -15.02 8.49
C SER A 162 -0.10 -15.21 9.23
N LEU A 163 -0.90 -14.15 9.32
CA LEU A 163 -2.26 -14.15 9.85
C LEU A 163 -3.30 -14.21 8.72
N SER A 164 -4.53 -14.60 9.06
CA SER A 164 -5.66 -14.50 8.15
C SER A 164 -5.99 -13.05 7.78
N GLU A 165 -6.56 -12.85 6.58
CA GLU A 165 -6.96 -11.53 6.08
C GLU A 165 -7.89 -10.81 7.07
N THR A 166 -8.83 -11.54 7.68
CA THR A 166 -9.75 -10.99 8.69
C THR A 166 -9.02 -10.48 9.92
N ALA A 167 -8.00 -11.19 10.41
CA ALA A 167 -7.23 -10.74 11.56
C ALA A 167 -6.42 -9.47 11.25
N VAL A 168 -5.74 -9.41 10.11
CA VAL A 168 -5.00 -8.21 9.67
C VAL A 168 -5.94 -7.01 9.54
N LEU A 169 -7.12 -7.22 8.96
CA LEU A 169 -8.15 -6.19 8.88
C LEU A 169 -8.61 -5.72 10.27
N GLN A 170 -8.87 -6.63 11.20
CA GLN A 170 -9.29 -6.25 12.56
C GLN A 170 -8.22 -5.43 13.27
N LEU A 171 -6.94 -5.77 13.09
CA LEU A 171 -5.82 -4.97 13.60
C LEU A 171 -5.90 -3.52 13.11
N TRP A 172 -6.08 -3.31 11.80
CA TRP A 172 -6.13 -1.97 11.22
C TRP A 172 -7.41 -1.20 11.55
N LEU A 173 -8.55 -1.87 11.70
CA LEU A 173 -9.80 -1.24 12.13
C LEU A 173 -9.74 -0.74 13.58
N ARG A 174 -8.88 -1.35 14.41
CA ARG A 174 -8.72 -1.04 15.84
C ARG A 174 -7.59 -0.05 16.11
N HIS A 175 -6.52 -0.11 15.31
CA HIS A 175 -5.30 0.63 15.57
C HIS A 175 -4.86 1.45 14.35
N LEU A 176 -5.29 2.70 14.31
CA LEU A 176 -4.97 3.64 13.24
C LEU A 176 -3.44 3.77 12.98
N PRO A 177 -2.56 3.89 14.00
CA PRO A 177 -1.12 3.98 13.74
C PRO A 177 -0.54 2.76 13.01
N SER A 178 -1.11 1.57 13.26
CA SER A 178 -0.69 0.35 12.55
C SER A 178 -1.09 0.40 11.07
N LEU A 179 -2.31 0.88 10.78
CA LEU A 179 -2.80 1.08 9.42
C LEU A 179 -1.95 2.13 8.68
N GLU A 180 -1.75 3.31 9.27
CA GLU A 180 -0.94 4.38 8.68
C GLU A 180 0.46 3.89 8.35
N LYS A 181 1.10 3.16 9.27
CA LYS A 181 2.43 2.58 9.02
C LYS A 181 2.45 1.57 7.89
N ALA A 182 1.43 0.70 7.80
CA ALA A 182 1.31 -0.26 6.70
C ALA A 182 1.16 0.44 5.35
N ILE A 183 0.36 1.51 5.29
CA ILE A 183 0.16 2.31 4.08
C ILE A 183 1.46 3.00 3.68
N LEU A 184 2.12 3.69 4.60
CA LEU A 184 3.37 4.42 4.33
C LEU A 184 4.48 3.47 3.87
N GLN A 185 4.65 2.30 4.49
CA GLN A 185 5.62 1.31 4.04
C GLN A 185 5.30 0.76 2.65
N ASN A 186 4.02 0.55 2.32
CA ASN A 186 3.63 0.12 0.99
C ASN A 186 3.94 1.18 -0.07
N ILE A 187 3.63 2.45 0.23
CA ILE A 187 3.98 3.61 -0.62
C ILE A 187 5.50 3.68 -0.81
N GLU A 188 6.27 3.63 0.28
CA GLU A 188 7.74 3.67 0.25
C GLU A 188 8.31 2.52 -0.60
N GLN A 189 7.80 1.31 -0.43
CA GLN A 189 8.19 0.13 -1.20
C GLN A 189 7.88 0.29 -2.70
N LEU A 190 6.78 0.95 -3.04
CA LEU A 190 6.33 1.14 -4.43
C LEU A 190 7.09 2.26 -5.13
N ILE A 191 7.41 3.35 -4.42
CA ILE A 191 8.19 4.47 -4.96
C ILE A 191 9.67 4.10 -5.10
N SER A 192 10.24 3.40 -4.11
CA SER A 192 11.68 3.05 -4.11
C SER A 192 12.07 2.10 -5.24
N SER A 193 11.10 1.38 -5.81
CA SER A 193 11.31 0.49 -6.94
C SER A 193 11.09 1.20 -8.26
N GLN A 194 12.12 1.91 -8.73
CA GLN A 194 12.07 2.82 -9.89
C GLN A 194 11.68 2.19 -11.24
N THR A 195 11.54 0.85 -11.32
CA THR A 195 11.31 0.12 -12.58
C THR A 195 10.18 -0.92 -12.48
N ARG A 196 9.09 -0.63 -11.77
CA ARG A 196 7.93 -1.53 -11.72
C ARG A 196 6.91 -1.22 -12.81
N SER A 197 6.40 -2.25 -13.47
CA SER A 197 5.21 -2.11 -14.30
C SER A 197 3.96 -1.90 -13.44
N MET A 198 2.88 -1.38 -14.03
CA MET A 198 1.59 -1.26 -13.32
C MET A 198 1.09 -2.61 -12.79
N GLN A 199 1.37 -3.72 -13.50
CA GLN A 199 1.00 -5.06 -13.05
C GLN A 199 1.82 -5.51 -11.83
N GLU A 200 3.11 -5.18 -11.78
CA GLU A 200 3.96 -5.48 -10.61
C GLU A 200 3.57 -4.64 -9.39
N MET A 201 3.25 -3.36 -9.61
CA MET A 201 2.68 -2.49 -8.57
C MET A 201 1.38 -3.08 -8.03
N ALA A 202 0.49 -3.53 -8.91
CA ALA A 202 -0.77 -4.18 -8.53
C ALA A 202 -0.53 -5.45 -7.70
N CYS A 203 0.48 -6.27 -8.05
CA CYS A 203 0.83 -7.45 -7.25
C CYS A 203 1.28 -7.06 -5.83
N VAL A 204 2.14 -6.04 -5.70
CA VAL A 204 2.60 -5.56 -4.38
C VAL A 204 1.45 -5.00 -3.53
N ILE A 205 0.51 -4.28 -4.14
CA ILE A 205 -0.70 -3.77 -3.47
C ILE A 205 -1.65 -4.92 -3.08
N LYS A 206 -1.69 -5.98 -3.89
CA LYS A 206 -2.49 -7.16 -3.59
C LYS A 206 -1.91 -7.96 -2.43
N ASP A 207 -0.60 -8.17 -2.45
CA ASP A 207 0.15 -8.85 -1.39
C ASP A 207 0.08 -8.12 -0.04
N SER A 208 -0.10 -6.79 -0.04
CA SER A 208 -0.24 -6.01 1.19
C SER A 208 -1.62 -6.09 1.83
N LEU A 209 -2.63 -6.68 1.19
CA LEU A 209 -4.04 -6.74 1.64
C LEU A 209 -4.75 -5.38 1.79
N LEU A 210 -4.08 -4.25 1.53
CA LEU A 210 -4.65 -2.90 1.68
C LEU A 210 -5.88 -2.69 0.78
N HIS A 211 -5.83 -3.18 -0.47
CA HIS A 211 -6.94 -3.07 -1.41
C HIS A 211 -8.21 -3.82 -0.93
N GLN A 212 -8.05 -4.98 -0.27
CA GLN A 212 -9.17 -5.72 0.34
C GLN A 212 -9.69 -4.99 1.57
N ALA A 213 -8.79 -4.54 2.45
CA ALA A 213 -9.16 -3.81 3.66
C ALA A 213 -9.87 -2.49 3.35
N ALA A 214 -9.52 -1.85 2.24
CA ALA A 214 -10.19 -0.67 1.71
C ALA A 214 -11.65 -0.92 1.31
N CYS A 215 -12.15 -2.16 1.25
CA CYS A 215 -13.60 -2.43 1.20
C CYS A 215 -14.35 -1.97 2.47
N TYR A 216 -13.65 -1.52 3.50
CA TYR A 216 -14.20 -0.83 4.66
C TYR A 216 -14.00 0.68 4.48
N PRO A 217 -15.08 1.49 4.45
CA PRO A 217 -14.97 2.92 4.15
C PRO A 217 -14.03 3.70 5.06
N ALA A 218 -13.88 3.31 6.34
CA ALA A 218 -12.94 3.96 7.24
C ALA A 218 -11.49 3.77 6.79
N VAL A 219 -11.13 2.54 6.39
CA VAL A 219 -9.79 2.20 5.89
C VAL A 219 -9.53 2.89 4.55
N PHE A 220 -10.50 2.83 3.63
CA PHE A 220 -10.38 3.53 2.34
C PHE A 220 -10.10 5.02 2.55
N ARG A 221 -10.89 5.71 3.38
CA ARG A 221 -10.71 7.15 3.62
C ARG A 221 -9.38 7.48 4.27
N THR A 222 -8.83 6.62 5.13
CA THR A 222 -7.48 6.81 5.68
C THR A 222 -6.42 6.71 4.58
N ILE A 223 -6.52 5.72 3.70
CA ILE A 223 -5.62 5.57 2.55
C ILE A 223 -5.74 6.78 1.61
N ASP A 224 -6.97 7.17 1.31
CA ASP A 224 -7.34 8.31 0.46
C ASP A 224 -6.75 9.62 1.00
N GLU A 225 -6.86 9.84 2.31
CA GLU A 225 -6.30 11.02 2.97
C GLU A 225 -4.76 11.03 2.94
N ILE A 226 -4.10 9.88 3.11
CA ILE A 226 -2.64 9.79 2.97
C ILE A 226 -2.22 10.09 1.53
N PHE A 227 -2.96 9.61 0.53
CA PHE A 227 -2.70 9.94 -0.87
C PHE A 227 -2.94 11.41 -1.18
N LYS A 228 -4.02 12.01 -0.66
CA LYS A 228 -4.31 13.44 -0.76
C LYS A 228 -3.13 14.26 -0.22
N ASN A 229 -2.65 13.93 0.97
CA ASN A 229 -1.49 14.60 1.57
C ASN A 229 -0.21 14.38 0.75
N ALA A 230 0.06 13.16 0.27
CA ALA A 230 1.22 12.87 -0.57
C ALA A 230 1.21 13.67 -1.89
N LEU A 231 0.05 13.83 -2.54
CA LEU A 231 -0.07 14.65 -3.74
C LEU A 231 0.19 16.13 -3.45
N LEU A 232 -0.36 16.66 -2.36
CA LEU A 232 -0.17 18.06 -1.98
C LEU A 232 1.29 18.36 -1.65
N GLU A 233 1.97 17.47 -0.93
CA GLU A 233 3.39 17.62 -0.57
C GLU A 233 4.34 17.46 -1.78
N THR A 234 3.92 16.74 -2.81
CA THR A 234 4.73 16.47 -4.02
C THR A 234 4.38 17.35 -5.21
N ASP A 235 3.47 18.31 -5.04
CA ASP A 235 2.93 19.16 -6.12
C ASP A 235 2.41 18.34 -7.32
N GLY A 236 1.77 17.19 -7.03
CA GLY A 236 1.19 16.30 -8.04
C GLY A 236 2.21 15.44 -8.79
N ALA A 237 3.18 14.83 -8.09
CA ALA A 237 4.14 13.91 -8.72
C ALA A 237 3.45 12.73 -9.43
N GLU A 238 3.92 12.40 -10.63
CA GLU A 238 3.34 11.37 -11.50
C GLU A 238 3.40 9.97 -10.88
N GLU A 239 4.44 9.68 -10.09
CA GLU A 239 4.61 8.42 -9.37
C GLU A 239 3.49 8.21 -8.34
N ILE A 240 3.09 9.27 -7.62
CA ILE A 240 1.99 9.22 -6.65
C ILE A 240 0.65 9.05 -7.37
N MET A 241 0.43 9.79 -8.45
CA MET A 241 -0.79 9.67 -9.26
C MET A 241 -0.95 8.26 -9.83
N THR A 242 0.14 7.68 -10.37
CA THR A 242 0.16 6.31 -10.89
C THR A 242 -0.15 5.31 -9.79
N LEU A 243 0.48 5.45 -8.62
CA LEU A 243 0.23 4.59 -7.47
C LEU A 243 -1.25 4.64 -7.04
N MET A 244 -1.84 5.83 -6.95
CA MET A 244 -3.25 6.00 -6.64
C MET A 244 -4.17 5.31 -7.65
N GLN A 245 -3.85 5.40 -8.94
CA GLN A 245 -4.63 4.76 -10.00
C GLN A 245 -4.56 3.24 -9.89
N VAL A 246 -3.37 2.66 -9.72
CA VAL A 246 -3.21 1.20 -9.57
C VAL A 246 -3.89 0.72 -8.28
N PHE A 247 -3.77 1.47 -7.18
CA PHE A 247 -4.48 1.16 -5.95
C PHE A 247 -6.00 1.18 -6.16
N THR A 248 -6.52 2.23 -6.81
CA THR A 248 -7.95 2.39 -7.09
C THR A 248 -8.47 1.25 -7.95
N GLN A 249 -7.73 0.84 -8.99
CA GLN A 249 -8.09 -0.32 -9.82
C GLN A 249 -8.17 -1.60 -8.98
N CYS A 250 -7.19 -1.84 -8.09
CA CYS A 250 -7.21 -3.01 -7.19
C CYS A 250 -8.39 -2.96 -6.21
N PHE A 251 -8.69 -1.79 -5.65
CA PHE A 251 -9.83 -1.58 -4.77
C PHE A 251 -11.16 -1.80 -5.49
N VAL A 252 -11.35 -1.21 -6.67
CA VAL A 252 -12.59 -1.34 -7.47
C VAL A 252 -12.81 -2.80 -7.84
N GLN A 253 -11.75 -3.52 -8.23
CA GLN A 253 -11.80 -4.96 -8.46
C GLN A 253 -12.30 -5.70 -7.21
N ALA A 254 -11.67 -5.48 -6.06
CA ALA A 254 -12.07 -6.11 -4.80
C ALA A 254 -13.51 -5.75 -4.38
N TYR A 255 -13.90 -4.49 -4.54
CA TYR A 255 -15.25 -3.99 -4.24
C TYR A 255 -16.33 -4.68 -5.10
N HIS A 256 -16.04 -4.93 -6.38
CA HIS A 256 -16.94 -5.68 -7.26
C HIS A 256 -16.98 -7.18 -6.91
N GLU A 257 -15.83 -7.80 -6.69
CA GLU A 257 -15.68 -9.23 -6.37
C GLU A 257 -16.27 -9.61 -5.01
N ASN A 258 -16.35 -8.67 -4.06
CA ASN A 258 -16.90 -8.90 -2.72
C ASN A 258 -18.43 -9.09 -2.78
N ASN A 259 -18.88 -10.26 -3.25
CA ASN A 259 -20.28 -10.67 -3.41
C ASN A 259 -20.97 -11.07 -2.08
N LYS A 260 -20.37 -10.78 -0.92
CA LYS A 260 -20.91 -11.18 0.38
C LYS A 260 -21.74 -10.07 1.02
N GLN A 261 -23.06 -10.11 0.83
CA GLN A 261 -24.18 -9.52 1.62
C GLN A 261 -24.13 -8.06 2.14
N HIS A 262 -22.99 -7.37 2.26
CA HIS A 262 -22.83 -6.06 2.89
C HIS A 262 -21.84 -5.18 2.11
N LYS A 263 -22.22 -4.78 0.88
CA LYS A 263 -21.49 -3.70 0.18
C LYS A 263 -21.89 -2.36 0.80
N PHE A 264 -20.91 -1.62 1.32
CA PHE A 264 -21.16 -0.25 1.77
C PHE A 264 -21.54 0.65 0.58
N PRO A 265 -22.42 1.64 0.77
CA PRO A 265 -22.77 2.57 -0.29
C PRO A 265 -21.55 3.41 -0.71
N LEU A 266 -21.43 3.72 -2.00
CA LEU A 266 -20.31 4.51 -2.54
C LEU A 266 -20.14 5.88 -1.87
N LYS A 267 -21.23 6.45 -1.36
CA LYS A 267 -21.20 7.71 -0.60
C LYS A 267 -20.36 7.61 0.69
N ALA A 268 -20.18 6.41 1.23
CA ALA A 268 -19.31 6.19 2.39
C ALA A 268 -17.82 6.31 2.04
N TYR A 269 -17.44 5.98 0.80
CA TYR A 269 -16.06 6.07 0.31
C TYR A 269 -15.75 7.48 -0.20
N PHE A 270 -16.68 8.09 -0.94
CA PHE A 270 -16.54 9.42 -1.53
C PHE A 270 -17.60 10.38 -0.97
N PRO A 271 -17.47 10.83 0.30
CA PRO A 271 -18.50 11.64 0.96
C PRO A 271 -18.66 13.04 0.37
N HIS A 272 -17.61 13.61 -0.20
CA HIS A 272 -17.63 14.99 -0.73
C HIS A 272 -18.07 15.06 -2.20
N ASN A 273 -18.01 13.96 -2.94
CA ASN A 273 -18.29 13.97 -4.37
C ASN A 273 -19.78 13.71 -4.71
N PRO A 274 -20.29 14.26 -5.83
CA PRO A 274 -21.61 13.93 -6.34
C PRO A 274 -21.73 12.43 -6.65
N HIS A 275 -22.80 11.80 -6.16
CA HIS A 275 -22.98 10.35 -6.28
C HIS A 275 -23.07 9.89 -7.75
N SER A 276 -23.73 10.68 -8.61
CA SER A 276 -23.84 10.39 -10.05
C SER A 276 -22.48 10.38 -10.74
N LEU A 277 -21.58 11.31 -10.39
CA LEU A 277 -20.24 11.41 -10.96
C LEU A 277 -19.39 10.20 -10.57
N VAL A 278 -19.40 9.85 -9.27
CA VAL A 278 -18.69 8.66 -8.77
C VAL A 278 -19.19 7.38 -9.46
N MET A 279 -20.51 7.23 -9.62
CA MET A 279 -21.10 6.10 -10.34
C MET A 279 -20.67 6.04 -11.81
N ALA A 280 -20.49 7.19 -12.46
CA ALA A 280 -20.03 7.25 -13.85
C ALA A 280 -18.55 6.86 -13.99
N LEU A 281 -17.71 7.29 -13.05
CA LEU A 281 -16.27 7.02 -13.02
C LEU A 281 -15.94 5.56 -12.70
N LEU A 282 -16.74 4.89 -11.87
CA LEU A 282 -16.53 3.49 -11.47
C LEU A 282 -16.84 2.45 -12.55
N LYS A 283 -17.48 2.84 -13.66
CA LYS A 283 -17.73 1.89 -14.75
C LYS A 283 -16.40 1.50 -15.40
N LEU A 284 -16.15 0.20 -15.57
CA LEU A 284 -14.97 -0.24 -16.29
C LEU A 284 -15.11 0.11 -17.78
N PRO A 285 -14.11 0.76 -18.40
CA PRO A 285 -14.12 1.03 -19.84
C PRO A 285 -14.24 -0.23 -20.70
N SER A 286 -13.74 -1.38 -20.23
CA SER A 286 -13.86 -2.68 -20.90
C SER A 286 -15.30 -3.15 -21.09
N ASP A 287 -16.22 -2.67 -20.25
CA ASP A 287 -17.61 -3.09 -20.25
C ASP A 287 -18.46 -2.26 -21.23
N LEU A 288 -17.88 -1.23 -21.85
CA LEU A 288 -18.55 -0.29 -22.74
C LEU A 288 -18.20 -0.57 -24.23
N PRO A 289 -19.13 -1.14 -25.02
CA PRO A 289 -18.86 -1.47 -26.42
C PRO A 289 -18.92 -0.27 -27.38
N GLY A 290 -17.84 -0.05 -28.14
CA GLY A 290 -17.85 0.82 -29.33
C GLY A 290 -18.27 2.27 -29.04
N ASN A 291 -19.29 2.77 -29.75
CA ASN A 291 -19.75 4.17 -29.65
C ASN A 291 -20.30 4.55 -28.27
N SER A 292 -20.71 3.59 -27.42
CA SER A 292 -21.17 3.88 -26.07
C SER A 292 -20.05 4.38 -25.16
N LEU A 293 -18.80 3.98 -25.43
CA LEU A 293 -17.63 4.46 -24.69
C LEU A 293 -17.45 5.97 -24.89
N TYR A 294 -17.53 6.44 -26.15
CA TYR A 294 -17.44 7.87 -26.46
C TYR A 294 -18.58 8.65 -25.80
N GLN A 295 -19.82 8.17 -25.91
CA GLN A 295 -20.99 8.83 -25.31
C GLN A 295 -20.88 8.92 -23.79
N HIS A 296 -20.44 7.84 -23.14
CA HIS A 296 -20.22 7.82 -21.70
C HIS A 296 -19.10 8.79 -21.29
N LEU A 297 -18.00 8.81 -22.04
CA LEU A 297 -16.87 9.69 -21.76
C LEU A 297 -17.21 11.17 -21.97
N ASP A 298 -17.91 11.52 -23.05
CA ASP A 298 -18.38 12.89 -23.30
C ASP A 298 -19.36 13.35 -22.22
N HIS A 299 -20.27 12.46 -21.81
CA HIS A 299 -21.21 12.72 -20.71
C HIS A 299 -20.47 12.92 -19.39
N LEU A 300 -19.49 12.07 -19.06
CA LEU A 300 -18.68 12.17 -17.84
C LEU A 300 -17.90 13.48 -17.79
N ALA A 301 -17.24 13.83 -18.89
CA ALA A 301 -16.52 15.09 -19.03
C ALA A 301 -17.46 16.29 -18.88
N GLY A 302 -18.66 16.22 -19.48
CA GLY A 302 -19.71 17.22 -19.31
C GLY A 302 -20.18 17.34 -17.86
N MET A 303 -20.43 16.21 -17.18
CA MET A 303 -20.81 16.20 -15.76
C MET A 303 -19.75 16.88 -14.90
N LEU A 304 -18.48 16.46 -15.02
CA LEU A 304 -17.38 17.02 -14.26
C LEU A 304 -17.24 18.53 -14.51
N LYS A 305 -17.32 18.94 -15.77
CA LYS A 305 -17.32 20.35 -16.16
C LYS A 305 -18.45 21.13 -15.49
N THR A 306 -19.69 20.62 -15.55
CA THR A 306 -20.82 21.31 -14.90
C THR A 306 -20.68 21.37 -13.39
N THR A 307 -20.11 20.34 -12.74
CA THR A 307 -19.88 20.37 -11.30
C THR A 307 -18.86 21.45 -10.93
N VAL A 308 -17.77 21.54 -11.69
CA VAL A 308 -16.71 22.55 -11.48
C VAL A 308 -17.19 23.97 -11.82
N GLU A 309 -18.07 24.14 -12.80
CA GLU A 309 -18.57 25.47 -13.23
C GLU A 309 -19.76 26.00 -12.40
N VAL A 310 -20.58 25.11 -11.81
CA VAL A 310 -21.76 25.49 -11.01
C VAL A 310 -21.39 25.89 -9.58
N GLU A 311 -20.30 25.34 -9.05
CA GLU A 311 -19.70 25.78 -7.80
C GLU A 311 -18.91 27.07 -8.11
N ASP A 312 -19.53 28.24 -7.93
CA ASP A 312 -18.87 29.55 -8.10
C ASP A 312 -17.52 29.55 -7.34
N SER A 313 -16.46 29.43 -8.13
CA SER A 313 -15.11 28.95 -7.80
C SER A 313 -14.27 29.80 -6.83
N GLU A 314 -14.80 30.13 -5.65
CA GLU A 314 -14.00 30.78 -4.61
C GLU A 314 -13.29 29.79 -3.68
N SER A 315 -13.74 28.52 -3.62
CA SER A 315 -13.10 27.50 -2.80
C SER A 315 -12.12 26.65 -3.64
N LEU A 316 -10.81 26.91 -3.45
CA LEU A 316 -9.75 26.09 -4.05
C LEU A 316 -9.83 24.62 -3.60
N ASP A 317 -10.45 24.36 -2.44
CA ASP A 317 -10.58 23.03 -1.86
C ASP A 317 -11.61 22.17 -2.63
N GLU A 318 -12.75 22.72 -3.07
CA GLU A 318 -13.72 21.97 -3.88
C GLU A 318 -13.16 21.65 -5.26
N LEU A 319 -12.48 22.59 -5.91
CA LEU A 319 -11.81 22.34 -7.19
C LEU A 319 -10.78 21.21 -7.06
N PHE A 320 -9.98 21.25 -5.99
CA PHE A 320 -9.02 20.20 -5.69
C PHE A 320 -9.71 18.86 -5.47
N ASN A 321 -10.81 18.79 -4.73
CA ASN A 321 -11.52 17.53 -4.46
C ASN A 321 -12.06 16.89 -5.75
N HIS A 322 -12.56 17.69 -6.70
CA HIS A 322 -12.99 17.19 -8.02
C HIS A 322 -11.84 16.71 -8.89
N TRP A 323 -10.71 17.43 -8.88
CA TRP A 323 -9.49 17.01 -9.58
C TRP A 323 -8.91 15.73 -8.95
N PHE A 324 -8.82 15.68 -7.63
CA PHE A 324 -8.37 14.54 -6.85
C PHE A 324 -9.20 13.29 -7.17
N LEU A 325 -10.53 13.41 -7.20
CA LEU A 325 -11.41 12.34 -7.65
C LEU A 325 -11.08 11.87 -9.08
N LEU A 326 -10.81 12.78 -10.02
CA LEU A 326 -10.42 12.42 -11.38
C LEU A 326 -9.09 11.66 -11.42
N ILE A 327 -8.12 12.00 -10.54
CA ILE A 327 -6.82 11.31 -10.48
C ILE A 327 -6.97 9.82 -10.16
N HIS A 328 -7.90 9.44 -9.27
CA HIS A 328 -8.22 8.04 -9.00
C HIS A 328 -8.58 7.24 -10.26
N PHE A 329 -9.23 7.90 -11.22
CA PHE A 329 -9.72 7.29 -12.45
C PHE A 329 -9.02 7.88 -13.68
N GLY A 330 -7.70 8.03 -13.60
CA GLY A 330 -6.85 8.59 -14.68
C GLY A 330 -7.00 7.89 -16.04
N GLU A 331 -7.44 6.63 -16.07
CA GLU A 331 -7.73 5.91 -17.31
C GLU A 331 -8.73 6.64 -18.23
N TRP A 332 -9.63 7.46 -17.66
CA TRP A 332 -10.56 8.26 -18.46
C TRP A 332 -9.86 9.41 -19.18
N ALA A 333 -8.76 9.94 -18.64
CA ALA A 333 -7.93 10.93 -19.33
C ALA A 333 -7.20 10.27 -20.52
N ASP A 334 -6.65 9.06 -20.33
CA ASP A 334 -6.00 8.30 -21.41
C ASP A 334 -6.99 7.99 -22.55
N LEU A 335 -8.20 7.59 -22.17
CA LEU A 335 -9.28 7.33 -23.13
C LEU A 335 -9.73 8.62 -23.83
N ALA A 336 -9.75 9.77 -23.15
CA ALA A 336 -10.05 11.05 -23.78
C ALA A 336 -8.99 11.45 -24.80
N ALA A 337 -7.70 11.31 -24.46
CA ALA A 337 -6.60 11.52 -25.40
C ALA A 337 -6.74 10.61 -26.63
N LYS A 338 -7.03 9.32 -26.40
CA LYS A 338 -7.23 8.35 -27.48
C LYS A 338 -8.43 8.72 -28.37
N GLN A 339 -9.57 9.08 -27.78
CA GLN A 339 -10.77 9.45 -28.53
C GLN A 339 -10.57 10.74 -29.33
N LEU A 340 -9.84 11.72 -28.78
CA LEU A 340 -9.54 12.97 -29.49
C LEU A 340 -8.68 12.78 -30.74
N LEU A 341 -7.84 11.74 -30.79
CA LEU A 341 -6.99 11.43 -31.93
C LEU A 341 -7.67 10.51 -32.96
N LEU A 342 -8.52 9.59 -32.49
CA LEU A 342 -9.12 8.54 -33.33
C LEU A 342 -10.54 8.89 -33.80
N SER A 343 -11.28 9.72 -33.06
CA SER A 343 -12.65 10.09 -33.40
C SER A 343 -12.67 11.21 -34.44
N GLN A 344 -13.62 11.14 -35.38
CA GLN A 344 -13.91 12.26 -36.29
C GLN A 344 -14.81 13.31 -35.63
N ALA A 345 -15.47 12.97 -34.51
CA ALA A 345 -16.37 13.88 -33.82
C ALA A 345 -15.58 14.82 -32.92
N GLU A 346 -15.80 16.12 -33.10
CA GLU A 346 -15.23 17.14 -32.22
C GLU A 346 -15.99 17.16 -30.89
N SER A 347 -15.26 17.02 -29.78
CA SER A 347 -15.81 17.26 -28.45
C SER A 347 -14.97 18.27 -27.69
N SER A 348 -15.60 19.39 -27.35
CA SER A 348 -15.05 20.39 -26.44
C SER A 348 -14.95 19.86 -25.00
N ASN A 349 -15.80 18.91 -24.60
CA ASN A 349 -15.78 18.32 -23.26
C ASN A 349 -14.55 17.43 -23.06
N LEU A 350 -14.16 16.64 -24.06
CA LEU A 350 -12.95 15.81 -23.96
C LEU A 350 -11.67 16.64 -23.90
N LEU A 351 -11.60 17.73 -24.67
CA LEU A 351 -10.50 18.70 -24.56
C LEU A 351 -10.47 19.34 -23.16
N TRP A 352 -11.63 19.76 -22.65
CA TRP A 352 -11.75 20.32 -21.32
C TRP A 352 -11.27 19.33 -20.25
N LEU A 353 -11.63 18.03 -20.35
CA LEU A 353 -11.22 17.00 -19.41
C LEU A 353 -9.70 16.85 -19.36
N LEU A 354 -9.03 16.79 -20.51
CA LEU A 354 -7.56 16.72 -20.57
C LEU A 354 -6.91 17.96 -19.96
N VAL A 355 -7.40 19.16 -20.30
CA VAL A 355 -6.84 20.38 -19.73
C VAL A 355 -7.07 20.43 -18.22
N PHE A 356 -8.24 20.01 -17.73
CA PHE A 356 -8.54 19.93 -16.31
C PHE A 356 -7.65 18.93 -15.58
N TYR A 357 -7.35 17.78 -16.19
CA TYR A 357 -6.47 16.76 -15.60
C TYR A 357 -5.05 17.29 -15.34
N TYR A 358 -4.47 18.03 -16.29
CA TYR A 358 -3.10 18.56 -16.20
C TYR A 358 -3.01 20.00 -15.67
N SER A 359 -4.12 20.72 -15.57
CA SER A 359 -4.16 22.15 -15.23
C SER A 359 -5.47 22.55 -14.53
N PRO A 360 -5.81 21.92 -13.39
CA PRO A 360 -7.07 22.19 -12.70
C PRO A 360 -7.22 23.67 -12.32
N ASN A 361 -6.15 24.29 -11.80
CA ASN A 361 -6.15 25.68 -11.31
C ASN A 361 -6.23 26.76 -12.40
N ASN A 362 -5.90 26.42 -13.66
CA ASN A 362 -5.79 27.40 -14.75
C ASN A 362 -7.06 27.50 -15.61
N MET A 363 -8.08 26.68 -15.34
CA MET A 363 -9.28 26.59 -16.18
C MET A 363 -9.99 27.93 -16.37
N ASN A 364 -10.14 28.71 -15.30
CA ASN A 364 -10.89 29.97 -15.34
C ASN A 364 -10.14 31.13 -16.01
N ARG A 365 -8.79 31.09 -16.05
CA ARG A 365 -7.97 32.21 -16.55
C ARG A 365 -7.36 31.95 -17.92
N GLN A 366 -6.95 30.72 -18.20
CA GLN A 366 -6.20 30.36 -19.41
C GLN A 366 -6.73 29.08 -20.08
N GLY A 367 -7.73 28.39 -19.50
CA GLY A 367 -8.25 27.12 -20.00
C GLY A 367 -8.65 27.17 -21.47
N THR A 368 -9.35 28.22 -21.91
CA THR A 368 -9.74 28.39 -23.31
C THR A 368 -8.55 28.45 -24.26
N GLN A 369 -7.47 29.13 -23.86
CA GLN A 369 -6.27 29.24 -24.70
C GLN A 369 -5.54 27.89 -24.79
N ILE A 370 -5.36 27.21 -23.64
CA ILE A 370 -4.74 25.89 -23.60
C ILE A 370 -5.55 24.91 -24.45
N MET A 371 -6.88 24.94 -24.37
CA MET A 371 -7.76 24.09 -25.19
C MET A 371 -7.57 24.33 -26.70
N VAL A 372 -7.42 25.57 -27.16
CA VAL A 372 -7.15 25.89 -28.57
C VAL A 372 -5.79 25.34 -29.01
N GLU A 373 -4.77 25.46 -28.17
CA GLU A 373 -3.44 24.93 -28.44
C GLU A 373 -3.44 23.41 -28.52
N VAL A 374 -4.03 22.74 -27.53
CA VAL A 374 -4.19 21.28 -27.48
C VAL A 374 -4.99 20.81 -28.69
N ARG A 375 -6.04 21.54 -29.08
CA ARG A 375 -6.80 21.23 -30.31
C ARG A 375 -5.92 21.28 -31.55
N SER A 376 -5.10 22.32 -31.68
CA SER A 376 -4.18 22.44 -32.81
C SER A 376 -3.17 21.29 -32.89
N VAL A 377 -2.76 20.73 -31.74
CA VAL A 377 -1.89 19.56 -31.64
C VAL A 377 -2.64 18.31 -32.10
N CYS A 378 -3.87 18.10 -31.63
CA CYS A 378 -4.72 16.99 -32.08
C CYS A 378 -4.95 17.03 -33.59
N ASP A 379 -5.26 18.20 -34.16
CA ASP A 379 -5.47 18.36 -35.61
C ASP A 379 -4.21 18.03 -36.40
N HIS A 380 -3.04 18.46 -35.91
CA HIS A 380 -1.75 18.13 -36.53
C HIS A 380 -1.46 16.62 -36.46
N LEU A 381 -1.61 15.99 -35.29
CA LEU A 381 -1.41 14.55 -35.12
C LEU A 381 -2.40 13.73 -35.97
N THR A 382 -3.63 14.19 -36.11
CA THR A 382 -4.65 13.55 -36.98
C THR A 382 -4.32 13.72 -38.46
N SER A 383 -3.72 14.84 -38.85
CA SER A 383 -3.19 15.02 -40.20
C SER A 383 -2.03 14.05 -40.46
N LEU A 384 -1.09 13.99 -39.51
CA LEU A 384 0.04 13.07 -39.52
C LEU A 384 -0.41 11.61 -39.62
N SER A 385 -1.46 11.19 -38.92
CA SER A 385 -1.98 9.81 -39.00
C SER A 385 -2.50 9.43 -40.39
N ARG A 386 -2.76 10.40 -41.28
CA ARG A 386 -3.25 10.20 -42.65
C ARG A 386 -2.14 10.28 -43.69
N MET A 387 -0.93 10.69 -43.32
CA MET A 387 0.20 10.77 -44.24
C MET A 387 0.74 9.38 -44.61
N PRO A 388 1.27 9.19 -45.83
CA PRO A 388 1.80 7.88 -46.24
C PRO A 388 3.14 7.53 -45.57
N THR A 389 3.93 8.54 -45.20
CA THR A 389 5.23 8.39 -44.54
C THR A 389 5.38 9.47 -43.49
N ILE A 390 6.00 9.12 -42.38
CA ILE A 390 6.19 10.01 -41.24
C ILE A 390 7.56 9.74 -40.62
N SER A 391 8.18 10.79 -40.09
CA SER A 391 9.48 10.70 -39.44
C SER A 391 9.44 11.16 -37.98
N VAL A 392 10.43 10.75 -37.20
CA VAL A 392 10.65 11.26 -35.83
C VAL A 392 10.81 12.78 -35.82
N ALA A 393 11.41 13.36 -36.86
CA ALA A 393 11.60 14.80 -36.98
C ALA A 393 10.27 15.57 -37.03
N ASP A 394 9.24 15.02 -37.67
CA ASP A 394 7.92 15.64 -37.73
C ASP A 394 7.31 15.78 -36.31
N LEU A 395 7.43 14.74 -35.48
CA LEU A 395 7.00 14.81 -34.07
C LEU A 395 7.86 15.75 -33.23
N GLN A 396 9.17 15.79 -33.46
CA GLN A 396 10.06 16.72 -32.77
C GLN A 396 9.73 18.17 -33.11
N THR A 397 9.43 18.49 -34.36
CA THR A 397 9.03 19.85 -34.75
C THR A 397 7.69 20.26 -34.12
N LEU A 398 6.72 19.36 -34.06
CA LEU A 398 5.47 19.58 -33.34
C LEU A 398 5.74 19.87 -31.85
N PHE A 399 6.53 19.02 -31.20
CA PHE A 399 6.89 19.20 -29.80
C PHE A 399 7.58 20.55 -29.58
N SER A 400 8.68 20.81 -30.27
CA SER A 400 9.45 22.06 -30.12
C SER A 400 8.63 23.31 -30.42
N SER A 401 7.77 23.30 -31.44
CA SER A 401 6.94 24.47 -31.81
C SER A 401 5.84 24.78 -30.80
N LYS A 402 5.37 23.77 -30.05
CA LYS A 402 4.27 23.90 -29.09
C LYS A 402 4.74 24.02 -27.65
N THR A 403 5.96 23.57 -27.35
CA THR A 403 6.55 23.66 -26.01
C THR A 403 7.43 24.89 -25.79
N SER A 404 7.83 25.62 -26.84
CA SER A 404 8.76 26.75 -26.70
C SER A 404 8.14 28.05 -26.19
N VAL A 405 6.80 28.12 -26.05
CA VAL A 405 6.06 29.38 -25.79
C VAL A 405 5.15 29.32 -24.54
N TYR A 406 4.84 28.15 -23.97
CA TYR A 406 3.75 28.01 -22.97
C TYR A 406 4.07 27.13 -21.74
N HIS A 407 3.17 27.22 -20.74
CA HIS A 407 3.22 26.63 -19.39
C HIS A 407 3.56 25.13 -19.35
N SER A 408 4.15 24.66 -18.24
CA SER A 408 4.54 23.26 -18.00
C SER A 408 3.43 22.25 -18.31
N ALA A 409 2.18 22.57 -17.98
CA ALA A 409 1.04 21.68 -18.21
C ALA A 409 0.73 21.42 -19.68
N THR A 410 0.85 22.42 -20.57
CA THR A 410 0.68 22.22 -22.02
C THR A 410 1.68 21.20 -22.54
N LYS A 411 2.92 21.23 -22.02
CA LYS A 411 3.96 20.25 -22.36
C LYS A 411 3.52 18.84 -21.96
N HIS A 412 3.00 18.62 -20.75
CA HIS A 412 2.53 17.30 -20.32
C HIS A 412 1.36 16.79 -21.19
N ILE A 413 0.39 17.65 -21.53
CA ILE A 413 -0.71 17.29 -22.44
C ILE A 413 -0.17 16.88 -23.82
N VAL A 414 0.77 17.66 -24.37
CA VAL A 414 1.39 17.35 -25.68
C VAL A 414 2.14 16.03 -25.64
N ILE A 415 2.91 15.75 -24.57
CA ILE A 415 3.60 14.46 -24.38
C ILE A 415 2.59 13.33 -24.37
N HIS A 416 1.53 13.44 -23.57
CA HIS A 416 0.48 12.42 -23.50
C HIS A 416 -0.14 12.18 -24.89
N LEU A 417 -0.53 13.23 -25.60
CA LEU A 417 -1.09 13.09 -26.96
C LEU A 417 -0.11 12.43 -27.93
N ILE A 418 1.18 12.76 -27.88
CA ILE A 418 2.21 12.13 -28.71
C ILE A 418 2.35 10.64 -28.36
N ILE A 419 2.42 10.29 -27.07
CA ILE A 419 2.50 8.89 -26.63
C ILE A 419 1.27 8.12 -27.12
N THR A 420 0.07 8.68 -26.94
CA THR A 420 -1.18 8.08 -27.42
C THR A 420 -1.19 7.92 -28.94
N PHE A 421 -0.70 8.90 -29.69
CA PHE A 421 -0.54 8.79 -31.15
C PHE A 421 0.40 7.63 -31.53
N VAL A 422 1.56 7.56 -30.87
CA VAL A 422 2.59 6.52 -31.11
C VAL A 422 2.03 5.12 -30.78
N LEU A 423 1.21 5.00 -29.73
CA LEU A 423 0.65 3.72 -29.28
C LEU A 423 -0.58 3.25 -30.05
N PHE A 424 -1.39 4.14 -30.64
CA PHE A 424 -2.71 3.77 -31.17
C PHE A 424 -2.93 4.07 -32.66
N THR A 425 -1.99 4.71 -33.35
CA THR A 425 -2.12 4.97 -34.80
C THR A 425 -1.15 4.12 -35.62
N PRO A 426 -1.52 3.69 -36.85
CA PRO A 426 -0.62 2.90 -37.70
C PRO A 426 0.72 3.59 -38.00
N ASN A 427 0.68 4.90 -38.26
CA ASN A 427 1.89 5.70 -38.49
C ASN A 427 2.71 5.84 -37.21
N GLY A 428 2.05 6.06 -36.07
CA GLY A 428 2.69 6.06 -34.75
C GLY A 428 3.42 4.77 -34.44
N HIS A 429 2.84 3.61 -34.77
CA HIS A 429 3.49 2.29 -34.60
C HIS A 429 4.77 2.14 -35.41
N THR A 430 4.82 2.79 -36.58
CA THR A 430 6.03 2.77 -37.42
C THR A 430 7.15 3.53 -36.72
N ILE A 431 6.86 4.72 -36.17
CA ILE A 431 7.81 5.48 -35.36
C ILE A 431 8.21 4.70 -34.10
N ALA A 432 7.25 4.09 -33.39
CA ALA A 432 7.53 3.31 -32.19
C ALA A 432 8.53 2.19 -32.48
N ARG A 433 8.34 1.48 -33.59
CA ARG A 433 9.23 0.39 -34.02
C ARG A 433 10.63 0.90 -34.36
N GLU A 434 10.74 2.05 -35.02
CA GLU A 434 12.03 2.69 -35.28
C GLU A 434 12.73 3.03 -33.97
N LEU A 435 12.06 3.70 -33.04
CA LEU A 435 12.62 4.07 -31.74
C LEU A 435 13.07 2.86 -30.92
N ILE A 436 12.27 1.79 -30.88
CA ILE A 436 12.62 0.54 -30.21
C ILE A 436 13.84 -0.12 -30.89
N ALA A 437 13.88 -0.13 -32.23
CA ALA A 437 15.03 -0.66 -32.96
C ALA A 437 16.32 0.13 -32.69
N TYR A 438 16.24 1.46 -32.64
CA TYR A 438 17.36 2.32 -32.26
C TYR A 438 17.83 2.07 -30.82
N ALA A 439 16.90 1.96 -29.86
CA ALA A 439 17.22 1.65 -28.47
C ALA A 439 17.88 0.26 -28.32
N TYR A 440 17.39 -0.73 -29.07
CA TYR A 440 17.97 -2.08 -29.07
C TYR A 440 19.37 -2.11 -29.69
N LEU A 441 19.61 -1.33 -30.76
CA LEU A 441 20.94 -1.20 -31.36
C LEU A 441 21.93 -0.48 -30.44
N LEU A 442 21.50 0.56 -29.72
CA LEU A 442 22.31 1.23 -28.69
C LEU A 442 22.66 0.27 -27.55
N PHE A 443 21.69 -0.50 -27.07
CA PHE A 443 21.92 -1.50 -26.02
C PHE A 443 22.90 -2.60 -26.47
N ILE A 444 22.81 -3.06 -27.71
CA ILE A 444 23.80 -4.00 -28.28
C ILE A 444 25.17 -3.35 -28.39
N SER A 445 25.25 -2.08 -28.80
CA SER A 445 26.53 -1.37 -28.95
C SER A 445 27.25 -1.17 -27.62
N GLU A 446 26.51 -0.84 -26.54
CA GLU A 446 27.06 -0.74 -25.18
C GLU A 446 27.53 -2.11 -24.64
N VAL A 447 26.82 -3.20 -24.97
CA VAL A 447 27.23 -4.57 -24.58
C VAL A 447 28.47 -5.04 -25.36
N TYR A 448 28.65 -4.62 -26.61
CA TYR A 448 29.84 -4.96 -27.40
C TYR A 448 31.07 -4.10 -27.06
N GLU A 449 30.91 -2.85 -26.61
CA GLU A 449 32.03 -2.02 -26.12
C GLU A 449 32.60 -2.50 -24.77
N CYS A 450 31.84 -3.24 -23.96
CA CYS A 450 32.37 -3.93 -22.77
C CYS A 450 33.05 -5.28 -23.08
N GLY A 451 33.13 -5.69 -24.35
CA GLY A 451 33.56 -7.01 -24.79
C GLY A 451 34.89 -7.09 -25.56
N GLU A 452 35.67 -6.01 -25.68
CA GLU A 452 37.01 -6.12 -26.28
C GLU A 452 38.02 -6.67 -25.25
N PRO A 453 38.62 -7.86 -25.47
CA PRO A 453 39.73 -8.32 -24.68
C PRO A 453 40.97 -7.53 -25.09
N THR A 454 41.54 -6.82 -24.14
CA THR A 454 42.87 -6.22 -24.27
C THR A 454 43.89 -7.32 -24.60
N GLN A 455 44.23 -7.44 -25.89
CA GLN A 455 45.48 -8.05 -26.32
C GLN A 455 46.55 -6.96 -26.34
N GLY A 456 47.49 -7.06 -25.40
CA GLY A 456 48.66 -6.20 -25.26
C GLY A 456 49.46 -6.59 -24.03
#